data_AF-A0A829ADJ8-F1
#
_entry.id   AF-A0A829ADJ8-F1
#
_cell.length_a   1.000
_cell.length_b   1.000
_cell.length_c   1.000
_cell.angle_alpha   90.00
_cell.angle_beta   90.00
_cell.angle_gamma   90.00
#
_symmetry.space_group_name_H-M   'P 1'
#
loop_
_entity.id
_entity.type
_entity.pdbx_description
1 polymer ?
#
loop_
_entity_poly.entity_id
_entity_poly.type
_entity_poly.pdbx_seq_one_letter_code
_entity_poly.pdbx_strand_id
1 'polypeptide(L)'
;MSEKEQPLKNRSDNTLFNTLYKINVKDVTEKRNNLTYLSWAWAWAEVSKVCEAVDYEIYHDPETYLPYVFDKKTGYMVFTSITVNGVKRDMWLPVMDGANKAMKDEPYTYEVNDYQWNNETKKKEIVGKIEKRVEAATMFDINKTIMRCLVKNLAMFGLGLYIFAGEDMPEDVSMLEPATQRSKKLFLDALQLVANKYEKSIDEAIVALTDAASITADDSKWTKRDLGILKRGVNWIEDQYREETKEK
;
A
#
# COMPACT_ATOMS: atom_id res chain seq x y z
N MET A 1 1.80 -25.43 22.39
CA MET A 1 0.64 -24.99 21.59
C MET A 1 1.19 -24.59 20.22
N SER A 2 0.81 -25.29 19.16
CA SER A 2 1.38 -25.06 17.83
C SER A 2 0.95 -23.70 17.30
N GLU A 3 1.91 -22.84 16.99
CA GLU A 3 1.71 -21.71 16.08
C GLU A 3 1.19 -22.28 14.76
N LYS A 4 -0.10 -22.07 14.48
CA LYS A 4 -0.62 -22.33 13.14
C LYS A 4 -0.01 -21.25 12.24
N GLU A 5 0.92 -21.63 11.37
CA GLU A 5 1.34 -20.80 10.25
C GLU A 5 0.09 -20.23 9.59
N GLN A 6 -0.07 -18.91 9.65
CA GLN A 6 -1.12 -18.24 8.90
C GLN A 6 -0.81 -18.47 7.42
N PRO A 7 -1.72 -19.07 6.64
CA PRO A 7 -1.46 -19.31 5.23
C PRO A 7 -1.20 -17.97 4.55
N LEU A 8 -0.11 -17.88 3.77
CA LEU A 8 0.18 -16.72 2.92
C LEU A 8 -1.07 -16.42 2.08
N LYS A 9 -1.69 -15.26 2.32
CA LYS A 9 -2.84 -14.81 1.53
C LYS A 9 -2.36 -14.52 0.11
N ASN A 10 -2.95 -15.19 -0.88
CA ASN A 10 -2.66 -14.95 -2.29
C ASN A 10 -3.01 -13.50 -2.67
N ARG A 11 -2.20 -12.90 -3.55
CA ARG A 11 -2.37 -11.54 -4.08
C ARG A 11 -3.76 -11.29 -4.71
N SER A 12 -4.43 -12.34 -5.17
CA SER A 12 -5.77 -12.33 -5.75
C SER A 12 -6.90 -11.96 -4.78
N ASP A 13 -6.66 -12.03 -3.47
CA ASP A 13 -7.69 -11.82 -2.44
C ASP A 13 -7.65 -10.42 -1.83
N ASN A 14 -6.79 -9.53 -2.36
CA ASN A 14 -6.58 -8.20 -1.80
C ASN A 14 -7.63 -7.18 -2.27
N THR A 15 -8.87 -7.63 -2.50
CA THR A 15 -10.02 -6.81 -2.91
C THR A 15 -10.23 -5.64 -1.95
N LEU A 16 -10.19 -5.91 -0.65
CA LEU A 16 -10.31 -4.88 0.39
C LEU A 16 -9.25 -3.79 0.24
N PHE A 17 -7.99 -4.18 0.07
CA PHE A 17 -6.91 -3.22 -0.11
C PHE A 17 -7.11 -2.39 -1.36
N ASN A 18 -7.45 -3.02 -2.49
CA ASN A 18 -7.69 -2.29 -3.73
C ASN A 18 -8.86 -1.31 -3.59
N THR A 19 -9.93 -1.69 -2.88
CA THR A 19 -11.06 -0.79 -2.61
C THR A 19 -10.62 0.41 -1.77
N LEU A 20 -9.89 0.20 -0.68
CA LEU A 20 -9.41 1.28 0.19
C LEU A 20 -8.34 2.14 -0.48
N TYR A 21 -7.44 1.54 -1.27
CA TYR A 21 -6.34 2.21 -1.95
C TYR A 21 -6.82 3.17 -3.04
N LYS A 22 -7.96 2.89 -3.66
CA LYS A 22 -8.61 3.77 -4.64
C LYS A 22 -9.22 5.03 -4.03
N ILE A 23 -9.42 5.07 -2.70
CA ILE A 23 -10.02 6.22 -2.04
C ILE A 23 -9.01 7.36 -2.04
N ASN A 24 -9.33 8.42 -2.78
CA ASN A 24 -8.54 9.63 -2.81
C ASN A 24 -8.80 10.44 -1.54
N VAL A 25 -7.73 10.72 -0.79
CA VAL A 25 -7.80 11.46 0.48
C VAL A 25 -7.30 12.90 0.36
N LYS A 26 -6.93 13.36 -0.85
CA LYS A 26 -6.28 14.67 -1.07
C LYS A 26 -7.06 15.83 -0.46
N ASP A 27 -8.37 15.86 -0.63
CA ASP A 27 -9.24 16.95 -0.18
C ASP A 27 -9.55 16.91 1.33
N VAL A 28 -9.10 15.87 2.02
CA VAL A 28 -9.29 15.65 3.48
C VAL A 28 -7.95 15.51 4.21
N THR A 29 -6.87 15.97 3.56
CA THR A 29 -5.53 16.02 4.15
C THR A 29 -5.09 17.45 4.47
N GLU A 30 -4.23 17.57 5.46
CA GLU A 30 -3.61 18.83 5.86
C GLU A 30 -2.11 18.77 5.59
N LYS A 31 -1.53 19.86 5.07
CA LYS A 31 -0.08 19.98 4.87
C LYS A 31 0.55 20.78 6.01
N ARG A 32 1.59 20.22 6.64
CA ARG A 32 2.37 20.89 7.67
C ARG A 32 3.84 20.51 7.56
N ASN A 33 4.74 21.49 7.48
CA ASN A 33 6.19 21.28 7.39
C ASN A 33 6.60 20.27 6.29
N ASN A 34 6.05 20.41 5.08
CA ASN A 34 6.25 19.50 3.94
C ASN A 34 5.78 18.05 4.16
N LEU A 35 5.01 17.78 5.22
CA LEU A 35 4.37 16.50 5.48
C LEU A 35 2.87 16.60 5.24
N THR A 36 2.29 15.54 4.71
CA THR A 36 0.84 15.39 4.50
C THR A 36 0.25 14.56 5.64
N TYR A 37 -0.81 15.06 6.26
CA TYR A 37 -1.49 14.43 7.39
C TYR A 37 -2.93 14.11 7.02
N LEU A 38 -3.37 12.90 7.37
CA LEU A 38 -4.76 12.48 7.28
C LEU A 38 -5.36 12.42 8.69
N SER A 39 -6.57 12.99 8.85
CA SER A 39 -7.30 12.95 10.12
C SER A 39 -7.60 11.51 10.53
N TRP A 40 -7.28 11.15 11.78
CA TRP A 40 -7.54 9.81 12.30
C TRP A 40 -9.03 9.47 12.33
N ALA A 41 -9.88 10.45 12.68
CA ALA A 41 -11.32 10.25 12.76
C ALA A 41 -11.90 10.03 11.37
N TRP A 42 -11.41 10.78 10.38
CA TRP A 42 -11.83 10.60 8.99
C TRP A 42 -11.38 9.25 8.44
N ALA A 43 -10.11 8.89 8.66
CA ALA A 43 -9.55 7.62 8.21
C ALA A 43 -10.31 6.43 8.81
N TRP A 44 -10.58 6.47 10.11
CA TRP A 44 -11.36 5.46 10.80
C TRP A 44 -12.78 5.34 10.25
N ALA A 45 -13.47 6.47 10.05
CA ALA A 45 -14.82 6.49 9.50
C ALA A 45 -14.87 5.89 8.09
N GLU A 46 -13.87 6.19 7.25
CA GLU A 46 -13.84 5.72 5.87
C GLU A 46 -13.57 4.21 5.78
N VAL A 47 -12.62 3.68 6.56
CA VAL A 47 -12.41 2.23 6.65
C VAL A 47 -13.67 1.53 7.17
N SER A 48 -14.33 2.10 8.18
CA SER A 48 -15.55 1.53 8.79
C SER A 48 -16.74 1.45 7.83
N LYS A 49 -16.82 2.32 6.80
CA LYS A 49 -17.88 2.26 5.78
C LYS A 49 -17.67 1.14 4.77
N VAL A 50 -16.42 0.77 4.53
CA VAL A 50 -16.02 -0.17 3.47
C VAL A 50 -15.94 -1.61 3.99
N CYS A 51 -15.51 -1.79 5.24
CA CYS A 51 -15.23 -3.09 5.80
C CYS A 51 -16.48 -3.74 6.42
N GLU A 52 -16.60 -5.06 6.34
CA GLU A 52 -17.66 -5.81 7.01
C GLU A 52 -17.47 -5.83 8.53
N ALA A 53 -16.22 -5.96 8.97
CA ALA A 53 -15.83 -5.89 10.37
C ALA A 53 -14.46 -5.21 10.50
N VAL A 54 -14.37 -4.21 11.38
CA VAL A 54 -13.11 -3.55 11.71
C VAL A 54 -13.08 -3.19 13.20
N ASP A 55 -11.94 -3.42 13.82
CA ASP A 55 -11.65 -2.96 15.18
C ASP A 55 -10.18 -2.59 15.32
N TYR A 56 -9.83 -1.83 16.37
CA TYR A 56 -8.45 -1.50 16.69
C TYR A 56 -8.16 -1.60 18.19
N GLU A 57 -6.91 -1.88 18.49
CA GLU A 57 -6.38 -1.95 19.84
C GLU A 57 -5.19 -1.00 19.95
N ILE A 58 -5.13 -0.26 21.06
CA ILE A 58 -3.92 0.44 21.48
C ILE A 58 -3.23 -0.47 22.48
N TYR A 59 -1.96 -0.78 22.24
CA TYR A 59 -1.18 -1.57 23.19
C TYR A 59 -1.06 -0.82 24.52
N HIS A 60 -1.24 -1.56 25.61
CA HIS A 60 -0.92 -1.11 26.96
C HIS A 60 0.12 -2.06 27.53
N ASP A 61 1.18 -1.49 28.10
CA ASP A 61 2.24 -2.25 28.73
C ASP A 61 1.66 -3.13 29.87
N PRO A 62 1.90 -4.45 29.90
CA PRO A 62 1.27 -5.34 30.87
C PRO A 62 1.62 -5.05 32.34
N GLU A 63 2.77 -4.42 32.59
CA GLU A 63 3.24 -4.15 33.95
C GLU A 63 2.76 -2.79 34.45
N THR A 64 2.84 -1.77 33.61
CA THR A 64 2.56 -0.36 33.96
C THR A 64 1.19 0.11 33.51
N TYR A 65 0.53 -0.61 32.60
CA TYR A 65 -0.72 -0.24 31.92
C TYR A 65 -0.65 1.07 31.14
N LEU A 66 0.56 1.53 30.82
CA LEU A 66 0.77 2.74 30.04
C LEU A 66 0.63 2.44 28.54
N PRO A 67 0.15 3.39 27.72
CA PRO A 67 -0.08 3.17 26.29
C PRO A 67 1.20 3.26 25.44
N TYR A 68 2.35 2.89 26.02
CA TYR A 68 3.67 2.94 25.43
C TYR A 68 4.64 2.02 26.15
N VAL A 69 5.70 1.62 25.45
CA VAL A 69 6.92 1.06 26.05
C VAL A 69 7.96 2.16 26.15
N PHE A 70 8.74 2.16 27.23
CA PHE A 70 9.80 3.13 27.49
C PHE A 70 11.15 2.45 27.69
N ASP A 71 12.17 2.96 27.02
CA ASP A 71 13.57 2.66 27.28
C ASP A 71 14.34 3.97 27.47
N LYS A 72 15.08 4.09 28.58
CA LYS A 72 15.79 5.32 28.94
C LYS A 72 16.80 5.78 27.88
N LYS A 73 17.37 4.86 27.09
CA LYS A 73 18.37 5.22 26.08
C LYS A 73 17.72 5.68 24.79
N THR A 74 16.64 5.04 24.37
CA THR A 74 16.04 5.17 23.03
C THR A 74 14.72 5.95 23.00
N GLY A 75 14.04 6.12 24.14
CA GLY A 75 12.82 6.91 24.30
C GLY A 75 11.56 6.05 24.38
N TYR A 76 10.47 6.54 23.79
CA TYR A 76 9.16 5.91 23.86
C TYR A 76 8.75 5.29 22.52
N MET A 77 8.10 4.14 22.57
CA MET A 77 7.48 3.47 21.43
C MET A 77 6.00 3.24 21.73
N VAL A 78 5.14 3.57 20.77
CA VAL A 78 3.69 3.29 20.83
C VAL A 78 3.32 2.25 19.80
N PHE A 79 2.26 1.49 20.05
CA PHE A 79 1.83 0.40 19.18
C PHE A 79 0.33 0.44 18.98
N THR A 80 -0.10 0.12 17.78
CA THR A 80 -1.51 -0.08 17.43
C THR A 80 -1.65 -1.39 16.69
N SER A 81 -2.78 -2.05 16.90
CA SER A 81 -3.18 -3.21 16.14
C SER A 81 -4.54 -2.95 15.52
N ILE A 82 -4.73 -3.33 14.26
CA ILE A 82 -6.01 -3.21 13.58
C ILE A 82 -6.38 -4.58 13.04
N THR A 83 -7.61 -4.98 13.28
CA THR A 83 -8.17 -6.21 12.72
C THR A 83 -9.27 -5.85 11.74
N VAL A 84 -9.09 -6.18 10.46
CA VAL A 84 -10.10 -6.01 9.41
C VAL A 84 -10.46 -7.36 8.82
N ASN A 85 -11.75 -7.73 8.85
CA ASN A 85 -12.26 -8.99 8.32
C ASN A 85 -11.41 -10.21 8.75
N GLY A 86 -11.02 -10.25 10.03
CA GLY A 86 -10.19 -11.31 10.62
C GLY A 86 -8.68 -11.23 10.32
N VAL A 87 -8.20 -10.20 9.60
CA VAL A 87 -6.78 -9.95 9.36
C VAL A 87 -6.27 -8.91 10.34
N LYS A 88 -5.40 -9.32 11.25
CA LYS A 88 -4.71 -8.43 12.18
C LYS A 88 -3.43 -7.88 11.55
N ARG A 89 -3.17 -6.58 11.71
CA ARG A 89 -1.90 -5.92 11.39
C ARG A 89 -1.47 -5.05 12.55
N ASP A 90 -0.20 -5.15 12.89
CA ASP A 90 0.43 -4.38 13.95
C ASP A 90 1.30 -3.28 13.35
N MET A 91 1.39 -2.16 14.06
CA MET A 91 2.19 -1.00 13.69
C MET A 91 2.78 -0.40 14.97
N TRP A 92 3.98 0.14 14.85
CA TRP A 92 4.65 0.86 15.93
C TRP A 92 5.27 2.16 15.41
N LEU A 93 5.35 3.16 16.27
CA LEU A 93 6.04 4.41 15.97
C LEU A 93 6.82 4.93 17.19
N PRO A 94 8.04 5.43 16.99
CA PRO A 94 8.74 6.16 18.04
C PRO A 94 8.06 7.51 18.27
N VAL A 95 8.06 7.96 19.52
CA VAL A 95 7.60 9.30 19.88
C VAL A 95 8.70 10.29 19.54
N MET A 96 8.37 11.27 18.72
CA MET A 96 9.34 12.22 18.19
C MET A 96 8.81 13.65 18.22
N ASP A 97 9.75 14.60 18.27
CA ASP A 97 9.46 16.02 18.14
C ASP A 97 9.11 16.43 16.68
N GLY A 98 8.87 17.72 16.47
CA GLY A 98 8.57 18.26 15.14
C GLY A 98 9.72 18.19 14.13
N ALA A 99 10.95 17.87 14.57
CA ALA A 99 12.13 17.69 13.74
C ALA A 99 12.49 16.20 13.55
N ASN A 100 11.58 15.28 13.91
CA ASN A 100 11.76 13.83 13.87
C ASN A 100 12.92 13.34 14.74
N LYS A 101 13.14 13.96 15.91
CA LYS A 101 14.08 13.49 16.95
C LYS A 101 13.31 12.76 18.03
N ALA A 102 13.81 11.58 18.41
CA ALA A 102 13.19 10.76 19.46
C ALA A 102 13.13 11.51 20.79
N MET A 103 11.96 11.59 21.40
CA MET A 103 11.80 12.24 22.71
C MET A 103 12.04 11.22 23.83
N LYS A 104 12.61 11.68 24.95
CA LYS A 104 12.95 10.86 26.13
C LYS A 104 12.27 11.40 27.39
N ASP A 105 12.49 10.77 28.53
CA ASP A 105 12.01 11.21 29.84
C ASP A 105 12.66 12.51 30.30
N GLU A 106 13.91 12.72 29.91
CA GLU A 106 14.67 13.96 30.16
C GLU A 106 15.01 14.67 28.85
N PRO A 107 15.06 16.03 28.84
CA PRO A 107 15.52 16.77 27.69
C PRO A 107 17.00 16.48 27.41
N TYR A 108 17.40 16.55 26.15
CA TYR A 108 18.79 16.34 25.75
C TYR A 108 19.19 17.25 24.59
N THR A 109 20.50 17.42 24.39
CA THR A 109 21.05 18.20 23.28
C THR A 109 21.80 17.33 22.28
N TYR A 110 21.91 17.82 21.05
CA TYR A 110 22.68 17.20 19.98
C TYR A 110 23.24 18.27 19.04
N GLU A 111 24.41 18.00 18.46
CA GLU A 111 25.03 18.92 17.51
C GLU A 111 24.56 18.63 16.08
N VAL A 112 24.39 19.69 15.29
CA VAL A 112 24.26 19.61 13.83
C VAL A 112 25.18 20.62 13.16
N ASN A 113 25.54 20.36 11.91
CA ASN A 113 26.30 21.33 11.12
C ASN A 113 25.51 22.63 10.95
N ASP A 114 26.18 23.75 11.15
CA ASP A 114 25.65 25.07 10.81
C ASP A 114 25.92 25.36 9.34
N TYR A 115 24.84 25.39 8.54
CA TYR A 115 24.91 25.68 7.12
C TYR A 115 24.54 27.14 6.86
N GLN A 116 25.51 27.93 6.44
CA GLN A 116 25.28 29.32 6.04
C GLN A 116 25.45 29.48 4.53
N TRP A 117 24.66 30.38 3.94
CA TRP A 117 24.75 30.68 2.52
C TRP A 117 25.97 31.55 2.24
N ASN A 118 26.90 31.05 1.42
CA ASN A 118 28.04 31.82 0.97
C ASN A 118 27.67 32.52 -0.37
N ASN A 119 27.70 33.85 -0.37
CA ASN A 119 27.37 34.66 -1.53
C ASN A 119 28.41 34.60 -2.65
N GLU A 120 29.68 34.33 -2.33
CA GLU A 120 30.78 34.21 -3.29
C GLU A 120 30.70 32.88 -4.04
N THR A 121 30.54 31.78 -3.29
CA THR A 121 30.49 30.43 -3.87
C THR A 121 29.08 30.00 -4.29
N LYS A 122 28.05 30.82 -4.00
CA LYS A 122 26.62 30.59 -4.28
C LYS A 122 26.12 29.22 -3.84
N LYS A 123 26.58 28.76 -2.68
CA LYS A 123 26.20 27.47 -2.08
C LYS A 123 26.15 27.57 -0.56
N LYS A 124 25.46 26.62 0.08
CA LYS A 124 25.51 26.47 1.53
C LYS A 124 26.81 25.79 1.94
N GLU A 125 27.54 26.40 2.86
CA GLU A 125 28.80 25.88 3.40
C GLU A 125 28.68 25.65 4.90
N ILE A 126 29.41 24.66 5.40
CA ILE A 126 29.47 24.36 6.83
C ILE A 126 30.42 25.36 7.47
N VAL A 127 29.91 26.22 8.33
CA VAL A 127 30.70 27.25 9.03
C VAL A 127 30.99 26.88 10.49
N GLY A 128 30.41 25.78 10.97
CA GLY A 128 30.60 25.29 12.32
C GLY A 128 29.55 24.25 12.69
N LYS A 129 29.33 24.12 13.99
CA LYS A 129 28.26 23.31 14.56
C LYS A 129 27.39 24.16 15.46
N ILE A 130 26.09 23.87 15.46
CA ILE A 130 25.13 24.43 16.40
C ILE A 130 24.55 23.31 17.27
N GLU A 131 24.34 23.63 18.54
CA GLU A 131 23.63 22.76 19.45
C GLU A 131 22.12 22.93 19.25
N LYS A 132 21.40 21.82 19.17
CA LYS A 132 19.95 21.76 19.19
C LYS A 132 19.49 20.99 20.42
N ARG A 133 18.32 21.37 20.93
CA ARG A 133 17.71 20.78 22.12
C ARG A 133 16.42 20.05 21.74
N VAL A 134 16.23 18.88 22.33
CA VAL A 134 14.98 18.10 22.28
C VAL A 134 14.39 18.11 23.68
N GLU A 135 13.12 18.48 23.79
CA GLU A 135 12.41 18.46 25.07
C GLU A 135 12.01 17.04 25.47
N ALA A 136 11.77 16.84 26.77
CA ALA A 136 11.18 15.60 27.26
C ALA A 136 9.78 15.36 26.68
N ALA A 137 9.41 14.09 26.49
CA ALA A 137 8.12 13.72 25.96
C ALA A 137 6.99 14.09 26.91
N THR A 138 5.88 14.61 26.36
CA THR A 138 4.65 14.81 27.10
C THR A 138 3.60 13.77 26.71
N MET A 139 2.56 13.60 27.52
CA MET A 139 1.41 12.76 27.14
C MET A 139 0.72 13.27 25.86
N PHE A 140 0.83 14.56 25.56
CA PHE A 140 0.34 15.09 24.28
C PHE A 140 1.15 14.55 23.09
N ASP A 141 2.47 14.39 23.24
CA ASP A 141 3.34 13.80 22.22
C ASP A 141 3.09 12.31 22.04
N ILE A 142 2.90 11.59 23.16
CA ILE A 142 2.45 10.19 23.16
C ILE A 142 1.13 10.06 22.37
N ASN A 143 0.09 10.81 22.75
CA ASN A 143 -1.22 10.72 22.11
C ASN A 143 -1.19 11.07 20.61
N LYS A 144 -0.48 12.15 20.23
CA LYS A 144 -0.26 12.48 18.81
C LYS A 144 0.41 11.33 18.06
N THR A 145 1.37 10.66 18.69
CA THR A 145 2.10 9.54 18.07
C THR A 145 1.22 8.31 17.94
N ILE A 146 0.38 7.99 18.94
CA ILE A 146 -0.63 6.92 18.88
C ILE A 146 -1.58 7.15 17.70
N MET A 147 -2.14 8.36 17.57
CA MET A 147 -3.06 8.67 16.47
C MET A 147 -2.37 8.61 15.10
N ARG A 148 -1.10 9.05 14.98
CA ARG A 148 -0.30 8.87 13.76
C ARG A 148 -0.05 7.39 13.48
N CYS A 149 0.21 6.59 14.50
CA CYS A 149 0.43 5.16 14.40
C CYS A 149 -0.82 4.45 13.89
N LEU A 150 -1.99 4.80 14.44
CA LEU A 150 -3.29 4.27 14.03
C LEU A 150 -3.57 4.55 12.54
N VAL A 151 -3.41 5.80 12.10
CA VAL A 151 -3.64 6.17 10.70
C VAL A 151 -2.70 5.44 9.75
N LYS A 152 -1.41 5.33 10.12
CA LYS A 152 -0.45 4.54 9.33
C LYS A 152 -0.78 3.06 9.31
N ASN A 153 -1.32 2.52 10.40
CA ASN A 153 -1.78 1.14 10.45
C ASN A 153 -3.00 0.93 9.52
N LEU A 154 -3.98 1.84 9.54
CA LEU A 154 -5.11 1.82 8.58
C LEU A 154 -4.60 1.85 7.13
N ALA A 155 -3.55 2.62 6.85
CA ALA A 155 -2.94 2.69 5.53
C ALA A 155 -2.29 1.38 5.07
N MET A 156 -1.91 0.47 5.99
CA MET A 156 -1.46 -0.88 5.63
C MET A 156 -2.58 -1.74 5.02
N PHE A 157 -3.85 -1.33 5.20
CA PHE A 157 -5.00 -1.88 4.51
C PHE A 157 -5.36 -1.12 3.23
N GLY A 158 -4.57 -0.12 2.82
CA GLY A 158 -4.68 0.56 1.52
C GLY A 158 -5.03 2.04 1.62
N LEU A 159 -5.80 2.46 2.64
CA LEU A 159 -6.31 3.83 2.71
C LEU A 159 -5.20 4.87 2.79
N GLY A 160 -5.12 5.76 1.80
CA GLY A 160 -4.18 6.89 1.82
C GLY A 160 -2.71 6.49 1.80
N LEU A 161 -2.35 5.25 1.45
CA LEU A 161 -0.97 4.77 1.49
C LEU A 161 -0.02 5.62 0.63
N TYR A 162 -0.51 6.10 -0.52
CA TYR A 162 0.23 6.91 -1.49
C TYR A 162 0.78 8.22 -0.88
N ILE A 163 0.08 8.85 0.08
CA ILE A 163 0.55 10.09 0.71
C ILE A 163 1.79 9.84 1.59
N PHE A 164 1.96 8.61 2.09
CA PHE A 164 3.12 8.22 2.89
C PHE A 164 4.31 7.80 2.02
N ALA A 165 4.07 7.42 0.76
CA ALA A 165 5.10 7.21 -0.26
C ALA A 165 5.59 8.53 -0.90
N GLY A 166 4.89 9.64 -0.65
CA GLY A 166 5.19 10.95 -1.24
C GLY A 166 4.58 11.14 -2.63
N GLU A 167 3.58 10.34 -3.00
CA GLU A 167 2.87 10.42 -4.27
C GLU A 167 1.70 11.42 -4.19
N ASP A 168 1.34 12.02 -5.33
CA ASP A 168 0.24 12.99 -5.41
C ASP A 168 -1.16 12.35 -5.48
N MET A 169 -1.25 11.14 -6.00
CA MET A 169 -2.49 10.37 -6.20
C MET A 169 -2.19 8.86 -6.07
N PRO A 170 -3.18 8.03 -5.68
CA PRO A 170 -3.01 6.58 -5.68
C PRO A 170 -2.79 6.04 -7.09
N GLU A 171 -2.03 4.96 -7.23
CA GLU A 171 -1.90 4.23 -8.49
C GLU A 171 -3.26 3.67 -8.95
N ASP A 172 -3.50 3.66 -10.26
CA ASP A 172 -4.69 3.02 -10.82
C ASP A 172 -4.55 1.49 -10.77
N VAL A 173 -5.07 0.90 -9.69
CA VAL A 173 -5.12 -0.55 -9.49
C VAL A 173 -6.36 -1.20 -10.12
N SER A 174 -7.18 -0.47 -10.88
CA SER A 174 -8.39 -1.05 -11.52
C SER A 174 -8.05 -2.19 -12.48
N MET A 175 -6.87 -2.14 -13.09
CA MET A 175 -6.37 -3.16 -14.02
C MET A 175 -6.08 -4.51 -13.33
N LEU A 176 -5.91 -4.52 -12.00
CA LEU A 176 -5.70 -5.73 -11.21
C LEU A 176 -7.02 -6.40 -10.77
N GLU A 177 -8.16 -5.75 -10.98
CA GLU A 177 -9.45 -6.33 -10.64
C GLU A 177 -9.80 -7.51 -11.54
N PRO A 178 -10.60 -8.49 -11.06
CA PRO A 178 -11.13 -9.56 -11.89
C PRO A 178 -11.85 -9.01 -13.13
N ALA A 179 -11.60 -9.63 -14.28
CA ALA A 179 -12.34 -9.30 -15.49
C ALA A 179 -13.82 -9.67 -15.34
N THR A 180 -14.72 -8.83 -15.86
CA THR A 180 -16.17 -9.10 -15.76
C THR A 180 -16.57 -10.28 -16.63
N GLN A 181 -17.57 -11.07 -16.19
CA GLN A 181 -18.06 -12.22 -16.96
C GLN A 181 -18.48 -11.84 -18.39
N ARG A 182 -19.09 -10.67 -18.55
CA ARG A 182 -19.45 -10.12 -19.87
C ARG A 182 -18.21 -9.89 -20.75
N SER A 183 -17.15 -9.30 -20.20
CA SER A 183 -15.93 -9.02 -20.96
C SER A 183 -15.17 -10.29 -21.33
N LYS A 184 -15.13 -11.28 -20.42
CA LYS A 184 -14.56 -12.62 -20.67
C LYS A 184 -15.33 -13.30 -21.79
N LYS A 185 -16.67 -13.35 -21.69
CA LYS A 185 -17.54 -13.93 -22.72
C LYS A 185 -17.31 -13.32 -24.10
N LEU A 186 -17.32 -11.99 -24.21
CA LEU A 186 -17.08 -11.31 -25.49
C LEU A 186 -15.71 -11.65 -26.11
N PHE A 187 -14.68 -11.83 -25.29
CA PHE A 187 -13.37 -12.24 -25.75
C PHE A 187 -13.36 -13.70 -26.22
N LEU A 188 -13.92 -14.61 -25.42
CA LEU A 188 -14.00 -16.03 -25.76
C LEU A 188 -14.83 -16.26 -27.03
N ASP A 189 -15.94 -15.55 -27.21
CA ASP A 189 -16.77 -15.60 -28.42
C ASP A 189 -15.96 -15.15 -29.65
N ALA A 190 -15.17 -14.08 -29.54
CA ALA A 190 -14.31 -13.61 -30.62
C ALA A 190 -13.17 -14.60 -30.94
N LEU A 191 -12.54 -15.17 -29.92
CA LEU A 191 -11.49 -16.16 -30.07
C LEU A 191 -12.00 -17.45 -30.71
N GLN A 192 -13.21 -17.89 -30.35
CA GLN A 192 -13.88 -19.03 -30.96
C GLN A 192 -14.07 -18.84 -32.47
N LEU A 193 -14.48 -17.65 -32.89
CA LEU A 193 -14.66 -17.33 -34.31
C LEU A 193 -13.34 -17.44 -35.09
N VAL A 194 -12.24 -16.94 -34.50
CA VAL A 194 -10.90 -17.06 -35.08
C VAL A 194 -10.47 -18.53 -35.15
N ALA A 195 -10.61 -19.29 -34.06
CA ALA A 195 -10.24 -20.71 -34.03
C ALA A 195 -11.02 -21.52 -35.08
N ASN A 196 -12.34 -21.32 -35.16
CA ASN A 196 -13.21 -22.02 -36.14
C ASN A 196 -12.84 -21.71 -37.59
N LYS A 197 -12.41 -20.47 -37.89
CA LYS A 197 -11.99 -20.06 -39.24
C LYS A 197 -10.79 -20.88 -39.75
N TYR A 198 -9.96 -21.42 -38.86
CA TYR A 198 -8.76 -22.20 -39.19
C TYR A 198 -8.87 -23.67 -38.73
N GLU A 199 -10.09 -24.15 -38.45
CA GLU A 199 -10.35 -25.54 -38.00
C GLU A 199 -9.58 -25.93 -36.72
N LYS A 200 -9.34 -24.97 -35.82
CA LYS A 200 -8.70 -25.17 -34.51
C LYS A 200 -9.74 -25.19 -33.38
N SER A 201 -9.39 -25.81 -32.26
CA SER A 201 -10.21 -25.75 -31.04
C SER A 201 -9.96 -24.44 -30.27
N ILE A 202 -10.98 -23.95 -29.55
CA ILE A 202 -10.81 -22.76 -28.70
C ILE A 202 -9.84 -23.02 -27.56
N ASP A 203 -9.82 -24.24 -27.01
CA ASP A 203 -8.92 -24.60 -25.91
C ASP A 203 -7.46 -24.49 -26.33
N GLU A 204 -7.10 -24.95 -27.54
CA GLU A 204 -5.77 -24.73 -28.13
C GLU A 204 -5.44 -23.25 -28.28
N ALA A 205 -6.41 -22.45 -28.73
CA ALA A 205 -6.21 -21.01 -28.90
C ALA A 205 -6.02 -20.28 -27.57
N ILE A 206 -6.77 -20.67 -26.53
CA ILE A 206 -6.61 -20.13 -25.17
C ILE A 206 -5.23 -20.47 -24.66
N VAL A 207 -4.83 -21.75 -24.68
CA VAL A 207 -3.53 -22.21 -24.18
C VAL A 207 -2.39 -21.47 -24.85
N ALA A 208 -2.39 -21.40 -26.19
CA ALA A 208 -1.34 -20.71 -26.94
C ALA A 208 -1.26 -19.21 -26.61
N LEU A 209 -2.39 -18.52 -26.48
CA LEU A 209 -2.40 -17.11 -26.07
C LEU A 209 -1.92 -16.91 -24.64
N THR A 210 -2.39 -17.74 -23.72
CA THR A 210 -2.08 -17.61 -22.30
C THR A 210 -0.61 -17.95 -22.04
N ASP A 211 -0.06 -18.96 -22.71
CA ASP A 211 1.36 -19.33 -22.62
C ASP A 211 2.25 -18.21 -23.17
N ALA A 212 1.93 -17.69 -24.37
CA ALA A 212 2.67 -16.59 -24.98
C ALA A 212 2.66 -15.32 -24.10
N ALA A 213 1.57 -15.08 -23.39
CA ALA A 213 1.43 -13.95 -22.49
C ALA A 213 1.92 -14.21 -21.05
N SER A 214 2.35 -15.44 -20.72
CA SER A 214 2.66 -15.88 -19.36
C SER A 214 1.50 -15.64 -18.37
N ILE A 215 0.28 -15.90 -18.82
CA ILE A 215 -0.98 -15.79 -18.06
C ILE A 215 -1.52 -17.21 -17.82
N THR A 216 -2.24 -17.43 -16.72
CA THR A 216 -2.92 -18.71 -16.44
C THR A 216 -4.04 -18.98 -17.45
N ALA A 217 -4.22 -20.23 -17.89
CA ALA A 217 -5.37 -20.62 -18.72
C ALA A 217 -6.71 -20.65 -17.97
N ASP A 218 -6.67 -20.72 -16.62
CA ASP A 218 -7.85 -20.61 -15.75
C ASP A 218 -8.46 -19.20 -15.82
N ASP A 219 -9.51 -19.06 -16.63
CA ASP A 219 -10.18 -17.78 -16.91
C ASP A 219 -10.82 -17.15 -15.67
N SER A 220 -11.14 -17.94 -14.64
CA SER A 220 -11.69 -17.44 -13.38
C SER A 220 -10.73 -16.45 -12.69
N LYS A 221 -9.42 -16.62 -12.92
CA LYS A 221 -8.34 -15.80 -12.33
C LYS A 221 -7.95 -14.57 -13.16
N TRP A 222 -8.46 -14.42 -14.39
CA TRP A 222 -8.06 -13.30 -15.26
C TRP A 222 -8.46 -11.95 -14.69
N THR A 223 -7.50 -11.05 -14.64
CA THR A 223 -7.71 -9.63 -14.34
C THR A 223 -8.10 -8.84 -15.59
N LYS A 224 -8.54 -7.58 -15.42
CA LYS A 224 -8.77 -6.66 -16.55
C LYS A 224 -7.50 -6.46 -17.39
N ARG A 225 -6.32 -6.43 -16.76
CA ARG A 225 -5.02 -6.37 -17.44
C ARG A 225 -4.79 -7.59 -18.30
N ASP A 226 -4.95 -8.78 -17.73
CA ASP A 226 -4.73 -10.05 -18.43
C ASP A 226 -5.62 -10.14 -19.66
N LEU A 227 -6.92 -9.88 -19.48
CA LEU A 227 -7.87 -9.88 -20.57
C LEU A 227 -7.53 -8.83 -21.66
N GLY A 228 -7.00 -7.68 -21.26
CA GLY A 228 -6.53 -6.67 -22.21
C GLY A 228 -5.31 -7.12 -23.03
N ILE A 229 -4.38 -7.86 -22.41
CA ILE A 229 -3.22 -8.46 -23.09
C ILE A 229 -3.69 -9.56 -24.06
N LEU A 230 -4.53 -10.49 -23.58
CA LEU A 230 -5.06 -11.59 -24.38
C LEU A 230 -5.85 -11.08 -25.60
N LYS A 231 -6.67 -10.04 -25.43
CA LYS A 231 -7.40 -9.37 -26.54
C LYS A 231 -6.47 -8.84 -27.63
N ARG A 232 -5.31 -8.28 -27.26
CA ARG A 232 -4.31 -7.81 -28.24
C ARG A 232 -3.58 -8.97 -28.92
N GLY A 233 -3.43 -10.10 -28.24
CA GLY A 233 -2.83 -11.31 -28.78
C GLY A 233 -3.68 -12.02 -29.84
N VAL A 234 -4.98 -11.72 -29.95
CA VAL A 234 -5.87 -12.39 -30.92
C VAL A 234 -5.38 -12.27 -32.37
N ASN A 235 -4.84 -11.10 -32.75
CA ASN A 235 -4.28 -10.93 -34.09
C ASN A 235 -3.02 -11.79 -34.30
N TRP A 236 -2.17 -11.89 -33.26
CA TRP A 236 -0.98 -12.74 -33.31
C TRP A 236 -1.34 -14.22 -33.50
N ILE A 237 -2.37 -14.73 -32.79
CA ILE A 237 -2.76 -16.13 -32.97
C ILE A 237 -3.40 -16.39 -34.33
N GLU A 238 -4.18 -15.43 -34.85
CA GLU A 238 -4.71 -15.50 -36.22
C GLU A 238 -3.58 -15.53 -37.26
N ASP A 239 -2.50 -14.76 -37.04
CA ASP A 239 -1.31 -14.77 -37.88
C ASP A 239 -0.61 -16.14 -37.86
N GLN A 240 -0.41 -16.73 -36.69
CA GLN A 240 0.21 -18.06 -36.54
C GLN A 240 -0.60 -19.13 -37.28
N TYR A 241 -1.92 -19.18 -37.09
CA TYR A 241 -2.76 -20.14 -37.79
C TYR A 241 -2.72 -19.96 -39.30
N ARG A 242 -2.73 -18.72 -39.79
CA ARG A 242 -2.61 -18.45 -41.22
C ARG A 242 -1.29 -18.96 -41.81
N GLU A 243 -0.18 -18.85 -41.09
CA GLU A 243 1.12 -19.37 -41.53
C GLU A 243 1.12 -20.89 -41.59
N GLU A 244 0.65 -21.57 -40.54
CA GLU A 244 0.53 -23.04 -40.52
C GLU A 244 -0.35 -23.60 -41.65
N THR A 245 -1.39 -22.85 -42.06
CA THR A 245 -2.30 -23.28 -43.14
C THR A 245 -1.68 -23.08 -44.54
N LYS A 246 -0.68 -22.21 -44.68
CA LYS A 246 0.06 -22.03 -45.94
C LYS A 246 1.17 -23.07 -46.15
N GLU A 247 1.64 -23.67 -45.06
CA GLU A 247 2.69 -24.71 -45.06
C GLU A 247 2.13 -26.13 -45.24
N LYS A 248 0.80 -26.30 -45.14
CA LYS A 248 0.07 -27.54 -45.43
C LYS A 248 -0.46 -27.56 -46.87
#